data_AF-A0A4C1XN05-F1
#
_entry.id   AF-A0A4C1XN05-F1
#
_cell.length_a   1.000
_cell.length_b   1.000
_cell.length_c   1.000
_cell.angle_alpha   90.00
_cell.angle_beta   90.00
_cell.angle_gamma   90.00
#
_symmetry.space_group_name_H-M   'P 1'
#
loop_
_entity.id
_entity.type
_entity.pdbx_description
1 polymer ?
#
loop_
_entity_poly.entity_id
_entity_poly.type
_entity_poly.pdbx_seq_one_letter_code
_entity_poly.pdbx_strand_id
1 'polypeptide(L)'
;MPRSKDNIKRTSIAKTALFSAIKLVNEKKCSLRGATKHFNLRHYEHCLKTGKDASDLHDNLAAKKGFIGNEELLLVDYTQEAGKLQYGLTSKDVKRLAYEFAMKNNKKYPAQWDKDQMAGEYWLRLFRKRHQKQLALCKPEAISIARSTAFNKQNVQLTYENYKKLCPNAHN
;
A
#
# COMPACT_ATOMS: atom_id res chain seq x y z
N MET A 1 4.42 8.11 12.94
CA MET A 1 4.90 9.01 14.00
C MET A 1 6.28 8.55 14.42
N PRO A 2 7.31 9.41 14.47
CA PRO A 2 8.62 9.05 15.00
C PRO A 2 8.47 8.62 16.47
N ARG A 3 9.13 7.52 16.86
CA ARG A 3 9.07 6.99 18.23
C ARG A 3 10.01 7.73 19.19
N SER A 4 10.84 8.64 18.67
CA SER A 4 11.77 9.46 19.45
C SER A 4 11.06 10.68 20.03
N LYS A 5 11.36 11.02 21.29
CA LYS A 5 10.86 12.25 21.95
C LYS A 5 11.25 13.51 21.19
N ASP A 6 12.41 13.50 20.55
CA ASP A 6 12.96 14.65 19.80
C ASP A 6 12.42 14.73 18.37
N ASN A 7 11.41 13.92 18.02
CA ASN A 7 10.81 13.84 16.68
C ASN A 7 11.81 13.51 15.54
N ILE A 8 13.02 13.11 15.88
CA ILE A 8 14.06 12.71 14.94
C ILE A 8 13.63 11.39 14.29
N LYS A 9 13.45 11.42 12.97
CA LYS A 9 13.27 10.21 12.16
C LYS A 9 14.61 9.47 12.12
N ARG A 10 14.58 8.14 12.29
CA ARG A 10 15.77 7.31 12.06
C ARG A 10 16.31 7.58 10.66
N THR A 11 17.62 7.78 10.55
CA THR A 11 18.29 7.89 9.27
C THR A 11 18.09 6.59 8.49
N SER A 12 17.57 6.71 7.26
CA SER A 12 17.46 5.57 6.36
C SER A 12 18.87 5.22 5.91
N ILE A 13 19.29 3.98 6.16
CA ILE A 13 20.64 3.54 5.81
C ILE A 13 20.76 3.43 4.30
N ALA A 14 21.88 3.94 3.78
CA ALA A 14 22.23 3.79 2.38
C ALA A 14 22.39 2.30 2.05
N LYS A 15 21.58 1.81 1.11
CA LYS A 15 21.62 0.40 0.65
C LYS A 15 23.03 0.02 0.20
N THR A 16 23.73 0.94 -0.45
CA THR A 16 25.11 0.79 -0.93
C THR A 16 26.09 0.47 0.21
N ALA A 17 25.96 1.13 1.37
CA ALA A 17 26.80 0.86 2.53
C ALA A 17 26.57 -0.56 3.09
N LEU A 18 25.32 -1.05 3.07
CA LEU A 18 24.99 -2.41 3.48
C LEU A 18 25.59 -3.44 2.51
N PHE A 19 25.48 -3.22 1.19
CA PHE A 19 26.09 -4.09 0.17
C PHE A 19 27.61 -4.16 0.28
N SER A 20 28.27 -3.01 0.43
CA SER A 20 29.73 -2.95 0.58
C SER A 20 30.19 -3.69 1.85
N ALA A 21 29.46 -3.55 2.95
CA ALA A 21 29.77 -4.25 4.20
C ALA A 21 29.60 -5.78 4.06
N ILE A 22 28.53 -6.25 3.41
CA ILE A 22 28.31 -7.69 3.15
C ILE A 22 29.45 -8.25 2.29
N LYS A 23 29.81 -7.55 1.21
CA LYS A 23 30.90 -7.96 0.31
C LYS A 23 32.23 -8.11 1.06
N LEU A 24 32.58 -7.14 1.91
CA LEU A 24 33.83 -7.17 2.67
C LEU A 24 33.88 -8.28 3.74
N VAL A 25 32.74 -8.65 4.31
CA VAL A 25 32.62 -9.78 5.26
C VAL A 25 32.71 -11.11 4.51
N ASN A 26 32.04 -11.23 3.36
CA ASN A 26 32.07 -12.44 2.52
C ASN A 26 33.46 -12.71 1.94
N GLU A 27 34.18 -11.66 1.52
CA GLU A 27 35.57 -11.75 1.05
C GLU A 27 36.58 -12.00 2.19
N LYS A 28 36.12 -12.19 3.44
CA LYS A 28 36.93 -12.38 4.66
C LYS A 28 37.97 -11.28 4.92
N LYS A 29 37.82 -10.10 4.29
CA LYS A 29 38.75 -8.96 4.44
C LYS A 29 38.61 -8.25 5.79
N CYS A 30 37.46 -8.40 6.45
CA CYS A 30 37.23 -7.80 7.76
C CYS A 30 36.30 -8.67 8.62
N SER A 31 36.43 -8.55 9.94
CA SER A 31 35.52 -9.21 10.88
C SER A 31 34.14 -8.55 10.84
N LEU A 32 33.10 -9.30 11.21
CA LEU A 32 31.73 -8.80 11.25
C LEU A 32 31.60 -7.51 12.07
N ARG A 33 32.27 -7.45 13.23
CA ARG A 33 32.30 -6.26 14.10
C ARG A 33 33.13 -5.11 13.51
N GLY A 34 34.19 -5.44 12.76
CA GLY A 34 34.99 -4.44 12.05
C GLY A 34 34.19 -3.75 10.96
N ALA A 35 33.47 -4.53 10.14
CA ALA A 35 32.58 -4.01 9.10
C ALA A 35 31.46 -3.15 9.69
N THR A 36 30.79 -3.59 10.76
CA THR A 36 29.70 -2.79 11.36
C THR A 36 30.18 -1.50 11.98
N LYS A 37 31.39 -1.49 12.55
CA LYS A 37 31.98 -0.26 13.08
C LYS A 37 32.35 0.70 11.94
N HIS A 38 32.93 0.18 10.86
CA HIS A 38 33.37 0.97 9.70
C HIS A 38 32.19 1.65 8.97
N PHE A 39 31.10 0.93 8.75
CA PHE A 39 29.92 1.45 8.05
C PHE A 39 28.82 2.01 8.98
N ASN A 40 29.09 2.08 10.30
CA ASN A 40 28.13 2.49 11.32
C ASN A 40 26.81 1.69 11.30
N LEU A 41 26.92 0.36 11.21
CA LEU A 41 25.82 -0.60 11.05
C LEU A 41 25.58 -1.45 12.32
N ARG A 42 25.71 -0.87 13.53
CA ARG A 42 25.64 -1.63 14.80
C ARG A 42 24.39 -2.50 14.96
N HIS A 43 23.24 -2.05 14.45
CA HIS A 43 21.97 -2.78 14.55
C HIS A 43 21.72 -3.79 13.43
N TYR A 44 22.65 -3.92 12.47
CA TYR A 44 22.50 -4.77 11.28
C TYR A 44 23.52 -5.93 11.28
N GLU A 45 24.13 -6.23 12.44
CA GLU A 45 25.01 -7.40 12.61
C GLU A 45 24.32 -8.70 12.16
N HIS A 46 23.03 -8.85 12.44
CA HIS A 46 22.27 -10.02 12.01
C HIS A 46 22.15 -10.10 10.48
N CYS A 47 21.96 -8.97 9.79
CA CYS A 47 21.89 -8.92 8.32
C CYS A 47 23.23 -9.28 7.67
N LEU A 48 24.34 -8.87 8.29
CA LEU A 48 25.69 -9.23 7.83
C LEU A 48 26.04 -10.69 8.11
N LYS A 49 25.55 -11.26 9.21
CA LYS A 49 25.75 -12.69 9.55
C LYS A 49 24.94 -13.62 8.67
N THR A 50 23.74 -13.22 8.28
CA THR A 50 22.81 -14.08 7.52
C THR A 50 23.12 -14.12 6.04
N GLY A 51 24.02 -13.26 5.53
CA GLY A 51 24.50 -13.31 4.15
C GLY A 51 23.39 -13.23 3.10
N LYS A 52 22.21 -12.73 3.46
CA LYS A 52 21.12 -12.50 2.50
C LYS A 52 21.39 -11.14 1.89
N ASP A 53 21.67 -11.15 0.59
CA ASP A 53 21.95 -9.98 -0.21
C ASP A 53 21.01 -8.83 0.17
N ALA A 54 21.50 -7.60 0.24
CA ALA A 54 20.64 -6.47 0.61
C ALA A 54 19.47 -6.26 -0.37
N SER A 55 19.46 -6.95 -1.52
CA SER A 55 18.29 -7.13 -2.40
C SER A 55 17.18 -7.88 -1.67
N ASP A 56 17.50 -9.02 -1.03
CA ASP A 56 16.57 -9.84 -0.25
C ASP A 56 15.99 -9.16 0.97
N LEU A 57 16.61 -8.12 1.53
CA LEU A 57 15.96 -7.35 2.58
C LEU A 57 14.73 -6.58 2.05
N HIS A 58 14.77 -6.22 0.77
CA HIS A 58 13.62 -5.67 0.05
C HIS A 58 12.77 -6.77 -0.62
N ASP A 59 13.36 -7.91 -0.98
CA ASP A 59 12.68 -9.03 -1.65
C ASP A 59 12.05 -10.07 -0.71
N ASN A 60 12.39 -10.08 0.59
CA ASN A 60 11.57 -10.75 1.62
C ASN A 60 10.20 -10.07 1.78
N LEU A 61 10.06 -8.82 1.29
CA LEU A 61 8.75 -8.19 1.07
C LEU A 61 8.08 -8.70 -0.20
N ALA A 62 8.87 -9.16 -1.17
CA ALA A 62 8.42 -9.76 -2.42
C ALA A 62 7.97 -11.22 -2.27
N ALA A 63 8.65 -12.03 -1.44
CA ALA A 63 8.20 -13.39 -1.12
C ALA A 63 6.90 -13.44 -0.28
N LYS A 64 6.53 -12.33 0.37
CA LYS A 64 5.22 -12.09 1.00
C LYS A 64 4.19 -11.44 0.05
N LYS A 65 4.52 -11.21 -1.22
CA LYS A 65 3.56 -10.79 -2.25
C LYS A 65 2.79 -12.03 -2.71
N GLY A 66 1.59 -12.22 -2.20
CA GLY A 66 0.67 -13.23 -2.74
C GLY A 66 0.26 -12.97 -4.20
N PHE A 67 0.47 -11.74 -4.70
CA PHE A 67 0.09 -11.29 -6.04
C PHE A 67 1.23 -10.47 -6.66
N ILE A 68 1.67 -10.85 -7.86
CA ILE A 68 2.69 -10.12 -8.62
C ILE A 68 2.19 -9.96 -10.06
N GLY A 69 2.33 -8.75 -10.61
CA GLY A 69 2.03 -8.47 -12.02
C GLY A 69 0.53 -8.30 -12.29
N ASN A 70 0.02 -9.04 -13.28
CA ASN A 70 -1.34 -8.87 -13.83
C ASN A 70 -2.44 -9.08 -12.78
N GLU A 71 -2.24 -9.98 -11.83
CA GLU A 71 -3.22 -10.28 -10.77
C GLU A 71 -3.44 -9.10 -9.82
N GLU A 72 -2.36 -8.39 -9.53
CA GLU A 72 -2.44 -7.21 -8.68
C GLU A 72 -3.15 -6.06 -9.42
N LEU A 73 -3.00 -5.98 -10.75
CA LEU A 73 -3.74 -5.03 -11.58
C LEU A 73 -5.23 -5.33 -11.62
N LEU A 74 -5.63 -6.61 -11.71
CA LEU A 74 -7.05 -6.99 -11.63
C LEU A 74 -7.72 -6.52 -10.33
N LEU A 75 -7.01 -6.65 -9.21
CA LEU A 75 -7.48 -6.12 -7.93
C LEU A 75 -7.60 -4.59 -7.94
N VAL A 76 -6.65 -3.89 -8.59
CA VAL A 76 -6.71 -2.43 -8.74
C VAL A 76 -7.91 -2.02 -9.60
N ASP A 77 -8.06 -2.63 -10.78
CA ASP A 77 -9.14 -2.32 -11.72
C ASP A 77 -10.51 -2.50 -11.05
N TYR A 78 -10.70 -3.64 -10.37
CA TYR A 78 -11.93 -3.88 -9.62
C TYR A 78 -12.18 -2.82 -8.54
N THR A 79 -11.14 -2.43 -7.79
CA THR A 79 -11.31 -1.39 -6.74
C THR A 79 -11.65 -0.03 -7.32
N GLN A 80 -11.14 0.31 -8.51
CA GLN A 80 -11.49 1.55 -9.21
C GLN A 80 -12.93 1.50 -9.74
N GLU A 81 -13.34 0.39 -10.33
CA GLU A 81 -14.71 0.19 -10.83
C GLU A 81 -15.74 0.24 -9.70
N ALA A 82 -15.46 -0.42 -8.57
CA ALA A 82 -16.31 -0.34 -7.38
C ALA A 82 -16.47 1.10 -6.90
N GLY A 83 -15.38 1.89 -6.93
CA GLY A 83 -15.41 3.32 -6.65
C GLY A 83 -16.28 4.12 -7.62
N LYS A 84 -16.19 3.85 -8.92
CA LYS A 84 -17.02 4.52 -9.96
C LYS A 84 -18.52 4.22 -9.77
N LEU A 85 -18.86 3.02 -9.33
CA LEU A 85 -20.23 2.59 -9.03
C LEU A 85 -20.72 3.08 -7.66
N GLN A 86 -19.97 3.95 -6.98
CA GLN A 86 -20.25 4.46 -5.64
C GLN A 86 -20.28 3.37 -4.53
N TYR A 87 -19.76 2.18 -4.82
CA TYR A 87 -19.50 1.12 -3.84
C TYR A 87 -18.06 1.22 -3.33
N GLY A 88 -17.73 2.35 -2.70
CA GLY A 88 -16.39 2.60 -2.18
C GLY A 88 -15.95 1.50 -1.21
N LEU A 89 -14.92 0.74 -1.60
CA LEU A 89 -14.39 -0.34 -0.77
C LEU A 89 -13.59 0.22 0.40
N THR A 90 -13.91 -0.23 1.61
CA THR A 90 -13.12 0.14 2.79
C THR A 90 -11.80 -0.63 2.81
N SER A 91 -10.86 -0.19 3.66
CA SER A 91 -9.62 -0.94 3.90
C SER A 91 -9.87 -2.37 4.37
N LYS A 92 -10.99 -2.66 5.05
CA LYS A 92 -11.36 -4.03 5.43
C LYS A 92 -11.84 -4.83 4.23
N ASP A 93 -12.67 -4.23 3.38
CA ASP A 93 -13.22 -4.90 2.20
C ASP A 93 -12.11 -5.24 1.20
N VAL A 94 -11.16 -4.34 0.97
CA VAL A 94 -9.99 -4.62 0.12
C VAL A 94 -9.16 -5.78 0.67
N LYS A 95 -9.01 -5.88 1.99
CA LYS A 95 -8.28 -7.00 2.62
C LYS A 95 -9.02 -8.32 2.50
N ARG A 96 -10.35 -8.31 2.63
CA ARG A 96 -11.19 -9.50 2.42
C ARG A 96 -11.17 -9.94 0.95
N LEU A 97 -11.37 -9.00 0.03
CA LEU A 97 -11.30 -9.22 -1.41
C LEU A 97 -9.97 -9.87 -1.81
N ALA A 98 -8.86 -9.36 -1.29
CA ALA A 98 -7.54 -9.93 -1.55
C ALA A 98 -7.42 -11.39 -1.07
N TYR A 99 -7.97 -11.71 0.11
CA TYR A 99 -7.97 -13.08 0.62
C TYR A 99 -8.84 -14.01 -0.24
N GLU A 100 -10.07 -13.59 -0.56
CA GLU A 100 -10.99 -14.35 -1.43
C GLU A 100 -10.39 -14.57 -2.82
N PHE A 101 -9.76 -13.56 -3.38
CA PHE A 101 -9.05 -13.65 -4.66
C PHE A 101 -7.87 -14.63 -4.57
N ALA A 102 -7.12 -14.63 -3.46
CA ALA A 102 -6.06 -15.61 -3.22
C ALA A 102 -6.58 -17.04 -3.16
N MET A 103 -7.63 -17.26 -2.37
CA MET A 103 -8.26 -18.57 -2.20
C MET A 103 -8.82 -19.11 -3.51
N LYS A 104 -9.64 -18.33 -4.21
CA LYS A 104 -10.31 -18.76 -5.45
C LYS A 104 -9.31 -19.07 -6.56
N ASN A 105 -8.20 -18.35 -6.61
CA ASN A 105 -7.14 -18.56 -7.59
C ASN A 105 -6.02 -19.49 -7.09
N ASN A 106 -6.22 -20.21 -5.98
CA ASN A 106 -5.26 -21.15 -5.38
C ASN A 106 -3.85 -20.56 -5.20
N LYS A 107 -3.77 -19.30 -4.79
CA LYS A 107 -2.51 -18.58 -4.58
C LYS A 107 -1.91 -18.90 -3.22
N LYS A 108 -0.59 -18.87 -3.16
CA LYS A 108 0.12 -18.95 -1.89
C LYS A 108 -0.01 -17.63 -1.16
N TYR A 109 -0.54 -17.70 0.06
CA TYR A 109 -0.65 -16.55 0.95
C TYR A 109 -0.20 -16.96 2.37
N PRO A 110 0.10 -15.98 3.25
CA PRO A 110 0.51 -16.30 4.62
C PRO A 110 -0.62 -16.98 5.40
N ALA A 111 -0.32 -18.07 6.12
CA ALA A 111 -1.29 -18.80 6.95
C ALA A 111 -2.02 -17.94 8.01
N GLN A 112 -1.46 -16.77 8.35
CA GLN A 112 -2.11 -15.81 9.24
C GLN A 112 -3.39 -15.21 8.62
N TRP A 113 -3.54 -15.22 7.29
CA TRP A 113 -4.73 -14.71 6.61
C TRP A 113 -5.96 -15.59 6.85
N ASP A 114 -5.78 -16.90 7.04
CA ASP A 114 -6.88 -17.84 7.28
C ASP A 114 -7.59 -17.58 8.62
N LYS A 115 -6.87 -17.05 9.63
CA LYS A 115 -7.44 -16.77 10.96
C LYS A 115 -8.53 -15.71 10.93
N ASP A 116 -8.25 -14.62 10.22
CA ASP A 116 -9.13 -13.45 10.16
C ASP A 116 -9.91 -13.40 8.82
N GLN A 117 -9.70 -14.40 7.95
CA GLN A 117 -10.23 -14.46 6.57
C GLN A 117 -9.99 -13.16 5.80
N MET A 118 -8.82 -12.56 5.99
CA MET A 118 -8.47 -11.29 5.37
C MET A 118 -6.96 -11.12 5.24
N ALA A 119 -6.55 -10.33 4.25
CA ALA A 119 -5.16 -9.95 4.09
C ALA A 119 -4.65 -9.14 5.28
N GLY A 120 -3.37 -9.31 5.62
CA GLY A 120 -2.74 -8.57 6.71
C GLY A 120 -2.59 -7.07 6.44
N GLU A 121 -2.58 -6.25 7.49
CA GLU A 121 -2.41 -4.79 7.38
C GLU A 121 -1.12 -4.39 6.64
N TYR A 122 -0.06 -5.18 6.85
CA TYR A 122 1.21 -5.00 6.17
C TYR A 122 1.08 -5.12 4.64
N TRP A 123 0.27 -6.08 4.17
CA TRP A 123 0.02 -6.29 2.74
C TRP A 123 -0.72 -5.10 2.15
N LEU A 124 -1.80 -4.63 2.80
CA LEU A 124 -2.59 -3.49 2.32
C LEU A 124 -1.75 -2.21 2.23
N ARG A 125 -0.86 -1.99 3.20
CA ARG A 125 0.06 -0.84 3.18
C ARG A 125 1.01 -0.90 1.99
N LEU A 126 1.54 -2.08 1.66
CA LEU A 126 2.42 -2.24 0.51
C LEU A 126 1.67 -2.15 -0.82
N PHE A 127 0.46 -2.74 -0.91
CA PHE A 127 -0.43 -2.64 -2.06
C PHE A 127 -0.73 -1.17 -2.40
N ARG A 128 -1.16 -0.37 -1.40
CA ARG A 128 -1.37 1.06 -1.56
C ARG A 128 -0.11 1.83 -1.95
N LYS A 129 1.05 1.46 -1.41
CA LYS A 129 2.32 2.10 -1.76
C LYS A 129 2.72 1.84 -3.22
N ARG A 130 2.46 0.64 -3.74
CA ARG A 130 2.75 0.28 -5.14
C ARG A 130 1.81 1.01 -6.10
N HIS A 131 0.53 1.05 -5.77
CA HIS A 131 -0.52 1.56 -6.64
C HIS A 131 -1.00 2.96 -6.28
N GLN A 132 -0.16 3.76 -5.63
CA GLN A 132 -0.53 5.09 -5.13
C GLN A 132 -1.00 6.04 -6.25
N LYS A 133 -0.49 5.87 -7.48
CA LYS A 133 -0.91 6.67 -8.64
C LYS A 133 -2.28 6.27 -9.20
N GLN A 134 -2.69 5.01 -9.00
CA GLN A 134 -3.91 4.44 -9.57
C GLN A 134 -5.06 4.44 -8.54
N LEU A 135 -4.75 4.24 -7.26
CA LEU A 135 -5.73 4.24 -6.18
C LEU A 135 -5.82 5.63 -5.55
N ALA A 136 -6.85 6.37 -5.93
CA ALA A 136 -7.17 7.64 -5.27
C ALA A 136 -7.72 7.37 -3.85
N LEU A 137 -7.13 8.01 -2.85
CA LEU A 137 -7.66 8.02 -1.48
C LEU A 137 -8.77 9.08 -1.38
N CYS A 138 -9.99 8.71 -1.74
CA CYS A 138 -11.16 9.49 -1.35
C CYS A 138 -11.57 9.06 0.07
N LYS A 139 -11.77 10.02 0.98
CA LYS A 139 -12.59 9.75 2.16
C LYS A 139 -14.03 9.66 1.66
N PRO A 140 -14.70 8.50 1.72
CA PRO A 140 -16.09 8.43 1.31
C PRO A 140 -16.91 9.26 2.30
N GLU A 141 -17.59 10.29 1.81
CA GLU A 141 -18.66 10.93 2.56
C GLU A 141 -19.87 9.99 2.57
N ALA A 142 -20.57 9.92 3.70
CA ALA A 142 -21.77 9.10 3.82
C ALA A 142 -22.88 9.71 2.96
N ILE A 143 -22.97 9.26 1.70
CA ILE A 143 -24.03 9.60 0.78
C ILE A 143 -25.07 8.49 0.89
N SER A 144 -26.31 8.84 1.22
CA SER A 144 -27.40 7.87 1.21
C SER A 144 -27.64 7.39 -0.22
N ILE A 145 -28.07 6.14 -0.38
CA ILE A 145 -28.43 5.57 -1.70
C ILE A 145 -29.44 6.48 -2.41
N ALA A 146 -30.41 7.05 -1.69
CA ALA A 146 -31.36 8.02 -2.23
C ALA A 146 -30.70 9.28 -2.81
N ARG A 147 -29.65 9.81 -2.18
CA ARG A 147 -28.89 10.97 -2.72
C ARG A 147 -28.08 10.59 -3.96
N SER A 148 -27.50 9.40 -3.96
CA SER A 148 -26.79 8.83 -5.12
C SER A 148 -27.72 8.69 -6.33
N THR A 149 -28.89 8.06 -6.16
CA THR A 149 -29.85 7.83 -7.24
C THR A 149 -30.53 9.10 -7.72
N ALA A 150 -30.73 10.07 -6.82
CA ALA A 150 -31.24 11.39 -7.17
C ALA A 150 -30.24 12.23 -7.99
N PHE A 151 -28.94 11.93 -7.92
CA PHE A 151 -27.89 12.62 -8.68
C PHE A 151 -27.78 12.09 -10.12
N ASN A 152 -28.86 12.23 -10.88
CA ASN A 152 -28.93 11.84 -12.30
C ASN A 152 -29.05 13.08 -13.20
N LYS A 153 -28.78 12.91 -14.50
CA LYS A 153 -28.77 14.01 -15.49
C LYS A 153 -30.07 14.82 -15.49
N GLN A 154 -31.22 14.16 -15.40
CA GLN A 154 -32.53 14.81 -15.44
C GLN A 154 -32.77 15.67 -14.21
N ASN A 155 -32.53 15.11 -13.01
CA ASN A 155 -32.69 15.83 -11.76
C ASN A 155 -31.70 17.00 -11.66
N VAL A 156 -30.43 16.80 -12.04
CA VAL A 156 -29.42 17.87 -12.03
C VAL A 156 -29.83 18.99 -12.98
N GLN A 157 -30.32 18.65 -14.18
CA GLN A 157 -30.80 19.63 -15.15
C GLN A 157 -32.01 20.42 -14.62
N LEU A 158 -33.01 19.73 -14.07
CA LEU A 158 -34.19 20.38 -13.48
C LEU A 158 -33.80 21.32 -12.33
N THR A 159 -32.88 20.88 -11.47
CA THR A 159 -32.40 21.69 -10.34
C THR A 159 -31.67 22.95 -10.84
N TYR A 160 -30.84 22.80 -11.88
CA TYR A 160 -30.12 23.91 -12.51
C TYR A 160 -31.05 24.91 -13.22
N GLU A 161 -32.08 24.41 -13.92
CA GLU A 161 -33.10 25.25 -14.54
C GLU A 161 -33.92 26.02 -13.50
N ASN A 162 -34.31 25.36 -12.41
CA ASN A 162 -35.00 26.00 -11.30
C ASN A 162 -34.11 27.07 -10.63
N TYR A 163 -32.82 26.79 -10.46
CA TYR A 163 -31.86 27.76 -9.94
C TYR A 163 -31.74 29.00 -10.86
N LYS A 164 -31.61 28.81 -12.18
CA LYS A 164 -31.58 29.92 -13.15
C LYS A 164 -32.84 30.78 -13.11
N LYS A 165 -34.01 30.17 -12.95
CA LYS A 165 -35.29 30.89 -12.83
C LYS A 165 -35.35 31.75 -11.57
N LEU A 166 -34.81 31.27 -10.46
CA LEU A 166 -34.85 31.96 -9.16
C LEU A 166 -33.74 33.00 -8.99
N CYS A 167 -32.59 32.80 -9.63
CA CYS A 167 -31.43 33.69 -9.54
C CYS A 167 -30.97 34.18 -10.93
N PRO A 168 -31.78 34.99 -11.64
CA PRO A 168 -31.48 35.42 -13.01
C PRO A 168 -30.21 36.26 -13.15
N ASN A 169 -29.74 36.91 -12.08
CA ASN A 169 -28.59 37.83 -12.11
C ASN A 169 -27.27 37.24 -11.56
N ALA A 170 -27.20 35.94 -11.27
CA ALA A 170 -26.00 35.31 -10.66
C ALA A 170 -24.85 35.04 -11.65
N HIS A 171 -24.97 35.49 -12.89
CA HIS A 171 -23.96 35.38 -13.94
C HIS A 171 -23.69 36.77 -14.54
N ASN A 172 -23.00 37.61 -13.78
CA ASN A 172 -22.16 38.71 -14.28
C ASN A 172 -20.76 38.54 -13.67
#